data_AF-A0AA50ZTU5-F1
#
_entry.id   AF-A0AA50ZTU5-F1
#
_cell.length_a   1.000
_cell.length_b   1.000
_cell.length_c   1.000
_cell.angle_alpha   90.00
_cell.angle_beta   90.00
_cell.angle_gamma   90.00
#
_symmetry.space_group_name_H-M   'P 1'
#
loop_
_entity.id
_entity.type
_entity.pdbx_description
1 polymer ?
#
loop_
_entity_poly.entity_id
_entity_poly.type
_entity_poly.pdbx_seq_one_letter_code
_entity_poly.pdbx_strand_id
1 'polypeptide(L)' 'IFMKYARVEMAPPKLSDIPQIKAGIAKLLTSAKSGAWKQQTVKQATLNTLVGMEVIFWFYIGECIGKRHIVGY' A
#
# COMPACT_ATOMS: atom_id res chain seq x y z
N ILE A 1 3.59 17.17 16.55
CA ILE A 1 2.75 17.04 15.33
C ILE A 1 2.93 15.66 14.70
N PHE A 2 4.16 15.25 14.34
CA PHE A 2 4.47 13.94 13.75
C PHE A 2 3.83 12.73 14.47
N MET A 3 4.04 12.60 15.77
CA MET A 3 3.54 11.45 16.55
C MET A 3 1.99 11.32 16.55
N LYS A 4 1.26 12.41 16.35
CA LYS A 4 -0.21 12.41 16.30
C LYS A 4 -0.70 11.70 15.04
N TYR A 5 -0.09 11.98 13.88
CA TYR A 5 -0.44 11.38 12.59
C TYR A 5 0.13 9.96 12.45
N ALA A 6 1.39 9.78 12.87
CA ALA A 6 2.04 8.46 12.86
C ALA A 6 1.21 7.40 13.63
N ARG A 7 0.63 7.77 14.77
CA ARG A 7 -0.17 6.86 15.60
C ARG A 7 -1.48 6.42 14.94
N VAL A 8 -2.03 7.20 14.02
CA VAL A 8 -3.31 6.88 13.38
C VAL A 8 -3.13 6.28 11.98
N GLU A 9 -2.08 6.66 11.24
CA GLU A 9 -1.86 6.19 9.86
C GLU A 9 -0.89 5.00 9.76
N MET A 10 0.09 4.89 10.66
CA MET A 10 1.09 3.81 10.62
C MET A 10 0.83 2.70 11.66
N ALA A 11 -0.31 2.74 12.35
CA ALA A 11 -0.66 1.69 13.28
C ALA A 11 -0.96 0.38 12.52
N PRO A 12 -0.52 -0.77 13.05
CA PRO A 12 -0.92 -2.05 12.47
C PRO A 12 -2.45 -2.16 12.47
N PRO A 13 -3.04 -2.70 11.40
CA PRO A 13 -4.49 -2.82 11.29
C PRO A 13 -5.04 -3.71 12.41
N LYS A 14 -6.28 -3.45 12.84
CA LYS A 14 -6.95 -4.32 13.80
C LYS A 14 -7.42 -5.58 13.10
N LEU A 15 -7.56 -6.67 13.86
CA LEU A 15 -8.09 -7.93 13.31
C LEU A 15 -9.49 -7.77 12.70
N SER A 16 -10.28 -6.81 13.20
CA SER A 16 -11.59 -6.43 12.67
C SER A 16 -11.55 -5.86 11.25
N ASP A 17 -10.41 -5.31 10.82
CA ASP A 17 -10.27 -4.63 9.52
C ASP A 17 -9.88 -5.62 8.41
N ILE A 18 -9.38 -6.81 8.78
CA ILE A 18 -8.94 -7.87 7.85
C ILE A 18 -10.03 -8.28 6.84
N PRO A 19 -11.30 -8.50 7.24
CA PRO A 19 -12.36 -8.83 6.29
C PRO A 19 -12.58 -7.74 5.23
N GLN A 20 -12.50 -6.47 5.64
CA GLN A 20 -12.67 -5.33 4.72
C GLN A 20 -11.49 -5.23 3.75
N ILE A 21 -10.26 -5.46 4.21
CA ILE A 21 -9.07 -5.50 3.37
C ILE A 21 -9.21 -6.61 2.32
N LYS A 22 -9.62 -7.83 2.72
CA LYS A 22 -9.86 -8.95 1.80
C LYS A 22 -10.91 -8.61 0.74
N ALA A 23 -12.02 -8.00 1.14
CA ALA A 23 -13.06 -7.56 0.22
C ALA A 23 -12.55 -6.50 -0.77
N GLY A 24 -11.72 -5.55 -0.31
CA GLY A 24 -11.07 -4.55 -1.15
C GLY A 24 -10.17 -5.18 -2.22
N ILE A 25 -9.32 -6.13 -1.84
CA ILE A 25 -8.45 -6.87 -2.76
C ILE A 25 -9.28 -7.65 -3.79
N ALA A 26 -10.34 -8.35 -3.36
CA ALA A 26 -11.22 -9.07 -4.25
C ALA A 26 -11.88 -8.15 -5.29
N LYS A 27 -12.32 -6.95 -4.88
CA LYS A 27 -12.88 -5.95 -5.79
C LYS A 27 -11.85 -5.46 -6.80
N LEU A 28 -10.62 -5.16 -6.37
CA LEU A 28 -9.52 -4.77 -7.26
C LEU A 28 -9.23 -5.84 -8.31
N LEU A 29 -9.19 -7.11 -7.92
CA LEU A 29 -8.99 -8.23 -8.85
C LEU A 29 -10.12 -8.33 -9.88
N THR A 30 -11.37 -8.19 -9.43
CA THR A 30 -12.53 -8.20 -10.33
C THR A 30 -12.50 -7.00 -11.30
N SER A 31 -12.16 -5.80 -10.82
CA SER A 31 -12.00 -4.59 -11.64
C SER A 31 -10.84 -4.70 -12.64
N ALA A 32 -9.76 -5.37 -12.27
CA ALA A 32 -8.66 -5.65 -13.19
C ALA A 32 -9.10 -6.61 -14.31
N LYS A 33 -9.79 -7.70 -13.95
CA LYS A 33 -10.33 -8.69 -14.90
C LYS A 33 -11.39 -8.11 -15.84
N SER A 34 -12.24 -7.21 -15.35
CA SER A 34 -13.29 -6.58 -16.15
C SER A 34 -12.80 -5.47 -17.09
N GLY A 35 -11.52 -5.09 -17.00
CA GLY A 35 -10.95 -4.02 -17.83
C GLY A 35 -11.30 -2.60 -17.36
N ALA A 36 -11.88 -2.44 -16.16
CA ALA A 36 -12.29 -1.15 -15.62
C ALA A 36 -11.12 -0.17 -15.39
N TRP A 37 -9.89 -0.68 -15.32
CA TRP A 37 -8.67 0.13 -15.25
C TRP A 37 -8.48 1.06 -16.46
N LYS A 38 -9.04 0.72 -17.62
CA LYS A 38 -8.97 1.55 -18.84
C LYS A 38 -9.84 2.80 -18.78
N GLN A 39 -10.81 2.85 -17.87
CA GLN A 39 -11.72 3.99 -17.69
C GLN A 39 -11.24 4.96 -16.60
N GLN A 40 -10.06 4.73 -16.02
CA GLN A 40 -9.51 5.60 -14.97
C GLN A 40 -8.93 6.87 -15.59
N THR A 41 -9.16 8.01 -14.93
CA THR A 41 -8.51 9.27 -15.32
C THR A 41 -7.02 9.22 -15.03
N VAL A 42 -6.22 9.97 -15.79
CA VAL A 42 -4.75 10.03 -15.60
C VAL A 42 -4.39 10.40 -14.16
N LYS A 43 -5.08 11.39 -13.58
CA LYS A 43 -4.90 11.80 -12.18
C LYS A 43 -5.06 10.62 -11.22
N GLN A 44 -6.12 9.82 -11.40
CA GLN A 44 -6.39 8.68 -10.53
C GLN A 44 -5.37 7.56 -10.71
N ALA A 45 -4.99 7.28 -11.96
CA ALA A 45 -3.94 6.31 -12.27
C ALA A 45 -2.59 6.71 -11.63
N THR A 46 -2.20 7.99 -11.73
CA THR A 46 -0.99 8.51 -11.09
C THR A 46 -1.04 8.35 -9.58
N LEU A 47 -2.15 8.72 -8.92
CA LEU A 47 -2.30 8.56 -7.46
C LEU A 47 -2.18 7.10 -7.03
N ASN A 48 -2.88 6.18 -7.72
CA ASN A 48 -2.79 4.74 -7.42
C ASN A 48 -1.37 4.20 -7.63
N THR A 49 -0.65 4.73 -8.62
CA THR A 49 0.74 4.35 -8.88
C THR A 49 1.68 4.84 -7.77
N LEU A 50 1.50 6.07 -7.29
CA LEU A 50 2.28 6.63 -6.18
C LEU A 50 2.08 5.80 -4.89
N VAL A 51 0.84 5.45 -4.56
CA VAL A 51 0.52 4.58 -3.43
C VAL A 51 1.16 3.19 -3.61
N GLY A 52 1.10 2.63 -4.83
CA GLY A 52 1.76 1.36 -5.14
C GLY A 52 3.28 1.40 -4.93
N MET A 53 3.93 2.50 -5.35
CA MET A 53 5.37 2.70 -5.13
C MET A 53 5.70 2.85 -3.64
N GLU A 54 4.88 3.56 -2.87
CA GLU A 54 5.08 3.69 -1.42
C GLU A 54 5.11 2.32 -0.71
N VAL A 55 4.19 1.42 -1.06
CA VAL A 55 4.16 0.06 -0.50
C VAL A 55 5.43 -0.72 -0.85
N ILE A 56 5.95 -0.55 -2.07
CA ILE A 56 7.22 -1.17 -2.50
C ILE A 56 8.40 -0.60 -1.69
N PHE A 57 8.43 0.70 -1.42
CA PHE A 57 9.49 1.29 -0.59
C PHE A 57 9.46 0.78 0.84
N TRP A 58 8.27 0.54 1.42
CA TRP A 58 8.16 -0.11 2.74
C TRP A 58 8.76 -1.52 2.77
N PHE A 59 8.67 -2.27 1.68
CA PHE A 59 9.34 -3.57 1.56
C PHE A 59 10.87 -3.42 1.65
N TYR A 60 11.45 -2.46 0.91
CA TYR A 60 12.90 -2.19 0.96
C TYR A 60 13.38 -1.70 2.33
N ILE A 61 12.58 -0.89 3.03
CA ILE A 61 12.86 -0.50 4.42
C ILE A 61 12.92 -1.76 5.30
N GLY A 62 11.99 -2.70 5.11
CA GLY A 62 12.01 -3.99 5.77
C GLY A 62 13.26 -4.82 5.48
N GLU A 63 13.72 -4.85 4.23
CA GLU A 63 14.99 -5.49 3.87
C GLU A 63 16.20 -4.84 4.56
N CYS A 64 16.26 -3.51 4.64
CA CYS A 64 17.32 -2.80 5.35
C CYS A 64 17.31 -3.14 6.85
N ILE A 65 16.13 -3.27 7.48
CA ILE A 65 16.01 -3.72 8.87
C ILE A 65 16.50 -5.18 9.01
N GLY A 66 16.13 -6.05 8.07
CA GLY A 66 16.53 -7.46 8.06
C GLY A 66 18.03 -7.68 7.89
N LYS A 67 18.66 -6.91 6.98
CA LYS A 67 20.11 -6.96 6.71
C LYS A 67 20.93 -6.19 7.75
N ARG A 68 20.30 -5.30 8.53
CA ARG A 68 20.93 -4.41 9.53
C ARG A 68 21.95 -3.41 8.97
N HIS A 69 21.97 -3.22 7.65
CA HIS A 69 22.81 -2.24 6.95
C HIS A 69 21.96 -1.45 5.96
N ILE A 70 22.28 -0.17 5.79
CA ILE A 70 21.54 0.75 4.89
C ILE A 70 22.12 0.68 3.46
N VAL A 71 23.38 0.29 3.31
CA VAL A 71 24.09 0.22 2.04
C VAL A 71 24.84 -1.11 1.97
N GLY A 72 24.63 -1.86 0.89
CA GLY A 72 25.28 -3.14 0.67
C GLY A 72 24.71 -4.29 1.52
N TYR A 73 25.32 -5.46 1.38
CA TYR A 73 25.14 -6.61 2.27
C TYR A 73 26.40 -6.78 3.12
#